data_AF-A0A7W0XCW1-F1
#
_entry.id   AF-A0A7W0XCW1-F1
#
_cell.length_a   1.000
_cell.length_b   1.000
_cell.length_c   1.000
_cell.angle_alpha   90.00
_cell.angle_beta   90.00
_cell.angle_gamma   90.00
#
_symmetry.space_group_name_H-M   'P 1'
#
loop_
_entity.id
_entity.type
_entity.pdbx_description
1 polymer ?
#
loop_
_entity_poly.entity_id
_entity_poly.type
_entity_poly.pdbx_seq_one_letter_code
_entity_poly.pdbx_strand_id
1 'polypeptide(L)'
;MLKRPANQPFLARNIFTDFKRHDLGANFYERNYDGTTQKKFLTTALWGVGTTAPYGHDGRSINLREVILRHGGEAQEARAAFAALSPGDQFKVLEFLNSLVIFPPDDTASNLDPGNRQAAGFPQFGHGSVKLTALFNNPSDIE
;
A
#
# COMPACT_ATOMS: atom_id res chain seq x y z
N MET A 1 -15.04 28.54 -1.56
CA MET A 1 -14.17 28.69 -2.75
C MET A 1 -13.16 27.55 -2.75
N LEU A 2 -12.95 26.89 -3.89
CA LEU A 2 -11.93 25.83 -4.03
C LEU A 2 -10.53 26.46 -3.96
N LYS A 3 -9.63 25.95 -3.11
CA LYS A 3 -8.23 26.42 -3.07
C LYS A 3 -7.49 25.96 -4.33
N ARG A 4 -6.56 26.77 -4.84
CA ARG A 4 -5.70 26.42 -6.00
C ARG A 4 -4.35 25.91 -5.48
N PRO A 5 -3.79 24.83 -6.07
CA PRO A 5 -2.50 24.29 -5.64
C PRO A 5 -1.35 25.25 -5.95
N ALA A 6 -0.35 25.33 -5.06
CA ALA A 6 0.84 26.18 -5.22
C ALA A 6 1.81 25.70 -6.32
N ASN A 7 1.66 24.46 -6.78
CA ASN A 7 2.51 23.80 -7.80
C ASN A 7 4.02 23.80 -7.45
N GLN A 8 4.37 23.96 -6.17
CA GLN A 8 5.76 23.85 -5.72
C GLN A 8 6.15 22.37 -5.54
N PRO A 9 7.38 21.99 -5.88
CA PRO A 9 7.86 20.65 -5.60
C PRO A 9 8.04 20.46 -4.09
N PHE A 10 7.84 19.23 -3.63
CA PHE A 10 8.19 18.80 -2.27
C PHE A 10 8.95 17.47 -2.33
N LEU A 11 9.76 17.22 -1.30
CA LEU A 11 10.52 15.98 -1.22
C LEU A 11 9.69 14.87 -0.58
N ALA A 12 9.40 13.83 -1.35
CA ALA A 12 8.88 12.58 -0.80
C ALA A 12 10.02 11.71 -0.26
N ARG A 13 9.95 11.30 1.01
CA ARG A 13 10.95 10.47 1.70
C ARG A 13 10.34 9.12 2.07
N ASN A 14 11.17 8.11 2.31
CA ASN A 14 10.71 6.80 2.81
C ASN A 14 9.61 6.16 1.94
N ILE A 15 9.64 6.40 0.62
CA ILE A 15 8.72 5.79 -0.36
C ILE A 15 9.14 4.37 -0.76
N PHE A 16 10.38 3.99 -0.43
CA PHE A 16 10.98 2.66 -0.66
C PHE A 16 10.81 2.15 -2.09
N THR A 17 11.11 3.01 -3.06
CA THR A 17 11.15 2.66 -4.48
C THR A 17 12.27 3.44 -5.18
N ASP A 18 12.81 2.86 -6.25
CA ASP A 18 13.74 3.51 -7.16
C ASP A 18 13.10 3.90 -8.51
N PHE A 19 11.81 3.61 -8.69
CA PHE A 19 11.03 3.81 -9.92
C PHE A 19 11.65 3.19 -11.18
N LYS A 20 12.48 2.15 -11.03
CA LYS A 20 13.02 1.40 -12.17
C LYS A 20 12.14 0.19 -12.49
N ARG A 21 12.36 -0.37 -13.68
CA ARG A 21 11.77 -1.63 -14.09
C ARG A 21 12.73 -2.77 -13.82
N HIS A 22 12.27 -3.77 -13.09
CA HIS A 22 13.05 -4.95 -12.72
C HIS A 22 12.42 -6.22 -13.25
N ASP A 23 13.27 -7.16 -13.67
CA ASP A 23 12.84 -8.51 -14.04
C ASP A 23 12.58 -9.34 -12.77
N LEU A 24 11.33 -9.76 -12.56
CA LEU A 24 10.91 -10.55 -11.39
C LEU A 24 11.00 -12.07 -11.62
N GLY A 25 11.50 -12.51 -12.77
CA GLY A 25 11.73 -13.91 -13.11
C GLY A 25 10.48 -14.66 -13.55
N ALA A 26 10.61 -15.97 -13.74
CA ALA A 26 9.56 -16.80 -14.34
C ALA A 26 8.30 -16.97 -13.47
N ASN A 27 8.41 -16.73 -12.16
CA ASN A 27 7.29 -16.87 -11.23
C ASN A 27 6.39 -15.63 -11.16
N PHE A 28 6.86 -14.49 -11.68
CA PHE A 28 6.11 -13.24 -11.78
C PHE A 28 5.98 -12.84 -13.24
N TYR A 29 4.79 -13.07 -13.80
CA TYR A 29 4.56 -12.77 -15.20
C TYR A 29 3.10 -12.42 -15.46
N GLU A 30 2.91 -11.56 -16.45
CA GLU A 30 1.62 -11.22 -17.02
C GLU A 30 1.62 -11.51 -18.51
N ARG A 31 0.44 -11.82 -19.05
CA ARG A 31 0.26 -12.01 -20.48
C ARG A 31 -0.29 -10.72 -21.09
N ASN A 32 0.40 -10.22 -22.10
CA ASN A 32 -0.02 -9.07 -22.88
C ASN A 32 -1.16 -9.45 -23.84
N TYR A 33 -1.88 -8.44 -24.34
CA TYR A 33 -3.00 -8.64 -25.27
C TYR A 33 -2.56 -9.30 -26.60
N ASP A 34 -1.31 -9.11 -27.01
CA ASP A 34 -0.71 -9.70 -28.21
C ASP A 34 -0.22 -11.15 -28.00
N GLY A 35 -0.43 -11.69 -26.80
CA GLY A 35 -0.06 -13.05 -26.43
C GLY A 35 1.36 -13.20 -25.89
N THR A 36 2.18 -12.16 -25.90
CA THR A 36 3.53 -12.16 -25.29
C THR A 36 3.45 -12.16 -23.75
N THR A 37 4.57 -12.46 -23.10
CA THR A 37 4.67 -12.50 -21.64
C THR A 37 5.65 -11.45 -21.14
N GLN A 38 5.22 -10.62 -20.17
CA GLN A 38 6.06 -9.63 -19.51
C GLN A 38 6.48 -10.13 -18.12
N LYS A 39 7.76 -9.93 -17.79
CA LYS A 39 8.35 -10.21 -16.46
C LYS A 39 9.00 -8.98 -15.83
N LYS A 40 9.11 -7.89 -16.59
CA LYS A 40 9.71 -6.63 -16.15
C LYS A 40 8.65 -5.67 -15.67
N PHE A 41 8.70 -5.27 -14.41
CA PHE A 41 7.69 -4.41 -13.79
C PHE A 41 8.31 -3.22 -13.09
N LEU A 42 7.58 -2.11 -13.05
CA LEU A 42 7.98 -0.93 -12.28
C LEU A 42 7.92 -1.27 -10.78
N THR A 43 8.97 -0.93 -10.04
CA THR A 43 8.94 -0.94 -8.57
C THR A 43 8.00 0.16 -8.08
N THR A 44 6.80 -0.20 -7.64
CA THR A 44 5.86 0.77 -7.05
C THR A 44 6.35 1.21 -5.66
N ALA A 45 5.99 2.41 -5.22
CA ALA A 45 6.24 2.83 -3.85
C ALA A 45 5.59 1.85 -2.86
N LEU A 46 6.26 1.54 -1.75
CA LEU A 46 5.72 0.62 -0.73
C LEU A 46 4.80 1.32 0.28
N TRP A 47 4.53 2.60 0.10
CA TRP A 47 3.48 3.28 0.85
C TRP A 47 2.14 2.58 0.65
N GLY A 48 1.53 2.15 1.75
CA GLY A 48 0.26 1.42 1.71
C GLY A 48 0.37 -0.08 1.56
N VAL A 49 1.57 -0.64 1.34
CA VAL A 49 1.73 -2.09 1.08
C VAL A 49 1.16 -2.95 2.21
N GLY A 50 1.07 -2.48 3.45
CA GLY A 50 0.42 -3.22 4.54
C GLY A 50 -1.09 -3.44 4.38
N THR A 51 -1.74 -2.74 3.43
CA THR A 51 -3.21 -2.68 3.28
C THR A 51 -3.71 -2.98 1.86
N THR A 52 -2.84 -3.37 0.93
CA THR A 52 -3.17 -3.47 -0.51
C THR A 52 -3.14 -4.90 -1.05
N ALA A 53 -3.28 -5.92 -0.20
CA ALA A 53 -3.41 -7.29 -0.66
C ALA A 53 -4.60 -7.44 -1.65
N PRO A 54 -4.53 -8.34 -2.65
CA PRO A 54 -3.41 -9.25 -2.94
C PRO A 54 -2.22 -8.55 -3.61
N TYR A 55 -1.07 -9.23 -3.61
CA TYR A 55 0.23 -8.68 -4.00
C TYR A 55 0.78 -9.28 -5.30
N GLY A 56 1.75 -8.56 -5.87
CA GLY A 56 2.32 -8.83 -7.18
C GLY A 56 1.52 -8.15 -8.29
N HIS A 57 2.17 -7.83 -9.41
CA HIS A 57 1.46 -7.28 -10.58
C HIS A 57 0.34 -8.22 -11.03
N ASP A 58 0.59 -9.53 -10.99
CA ASP A 58 -0.41 -10.54 -11.33
C ASP A 58 -1.45 -10.85 -10.23
N GLY A 59 -1.35 -10.21 -9.05
CA GLY A 59 -2.31 -10.35 -7.95
C GLY A 59 -2.43 -11.75 -7.35
N ARG A 60 -1.46 -12.65 -7.58
CA ARG A 60 -1.58 -14.07 -7.19
C ARG A 60 -1.09 -14.38 -5.77
N SER A 61 -0.52 -13.43 -5.04
CA SER A 61 -0.01 -13.67 -3.69
C SER A 61 -0.88 -13.03 -2.63
N ILE A 62 -1.40 -13.81 -1.69
CA ILE A 62 -2.42 -13.33 -0.73
C ILE A 62 -1.82 -12.63 0.49
N ASN A 63 -0.50 -12.75 0.71
CA ASN A 63 0.21 -12.12 1.82
C ASN A 63 1.64 -11.71 1.45
N LEU A 64 2.25 -10.85 2.28
CA LEU A 64 3.60 -10.29 2.07
C LEU A 64 4.70 -11.36 2.07
N ARG A 65 4.61 -12.36 2.94
CA ARG A 65 5.61 -13.45 2.97
C ARG A 65 5.61 -14.21 1.64
N GLU A 66 4.43 -14.54 1.15
CA GLU A 66 4.26 -15.27 -0.10
C GLU A 66 4.81 -14.48 -1.29
N VAL A 67 4.45 -13.19 -1.42
CA VAL A 67 4.96 -12.37 -2.52
C VAL A 67 6.48 -12.26 -2.46
N ILE A 68 7.07 -12.01 -1.28
CA ILE A 68 8.53 -11.95 -1.10
C ILE A 68 9.19 -13.26 -1.55
N LEU A 69 8.69 -14.41 -1.10
CA LEU A 69 9.29 -15.71 -1.42
C LEU A 69 9.13 -16.13 -2.88
N ARG A 70 8.20 -15.51 -3.59
CA ARG A 70 7.91 -15.75 -5.00
C ARG A 70 8.79 -14.91 -5.94
N HIS A 71 9.46 -13.87 -5.44
CA HIS A 71 10.37 -13.04 -6.22
C HIS A 71 11.53 -13.88 -6.77
N GLY A 72 11.89 -13.62 -8.02
CA GLY A 72 13.08 -14.18 -8.68
C GLY A 72 13.73 -13.13 -9.56
N GLY A 73 14.43 -13.56 -10.62
CA GLY A 73 15.10 -12.64 -11.54
C GLY A 73 16.13 -11.77 -10.82
N GLU A 74 16.04 -10.45 -11.00
CA GLU A 74 16.92 -9.48 -10.33
C GLU A 74 16.69 -9.41 -8.82
N ALA A 75 15.51 -9.84 -8.33
CA ALA A 75 15.20 -9.88 -6.90
C ALA A 75 15.56 -11.22 -6.23
N GLN A 76 16.18 -12.16 -6.95
CA GLN A 76 16.51 -13.50 -6.45
C GLN A 76 17.39 -13.46 -5.19
N GLU A 77 18.40 -12.59 -5.16
CA GLU A 77 19.31 -12.45 -4.03
C GLU A 77 18.59 -11.95 -2.77
N ALA A 78 17.78 -10.90 -2.91
CA ALA A 78 16.98 -10.36 -1.80
C ALA A 78 15.97 -11.39 -1.26
N ARG A 79 15.32 -12.14 -2.16
CA ARG A 79 14.43 -13.25 -1.79
C ARG A 79 15.15 -14.36 -1.04
N ALA A 80 16.36 -14.73 -1.49
CA ALA A 80 17.17 -15.73 -0.81
C ALA A 80 17.65 -15.26 0.56
N ALA A 81 18.06 -13.99 0.69
CA ALA A 81 18.44 -13.39 1.95
C ALA A 81 17.28 -13.41 2.96
N PHE A 82 16.07 -13.03 2.55
CA PHE A 82 14.89 -13.12 3.41
C PHE A 82 14.59 -14.57 3.84
N ALA A 83 14.67 -15.53 2.92
CA ALA A 83 14.42 -16.94 3.22
C ALA A 83 15.45 -17.52 4.21
N ALA A 84 16.68 -16.99 4.23
CA ALA A 84 17.75 -17.42 5.14
C ALA A 84 17.67 -16.78 6.53
N LEU A 85 16.84 -15.75 6.73
CA LEU A 85 16.63 -15.13 8.03
C LEU A 85 16.00 -16.10 9.03
N SER A 86 16.30 -15.89 10.31
CA SER A 86 15.58 -16.55 11.40
C SER A 86 14.08 -16.20 11.34
N PRO A 87 13.18 -17.05 11.87
CA PRO A 87 11.76 -16.73 11.91
C PRO A 87 11.44 -15.39 12.57
N GLY A 88 12.20 -15.01 13.61
CA GLY A 88 12.05 -13.73 14.29
C GLY A 88 12.47 -12.55 13.42
N ASP A 89 13.53 -12.68 12.62
CA ASP A 89 13.97 -11.59 11.74
C ASP A 89 13.10 -11.48 10.49
N GLN A 90 12.58 -12.58 9.96
CA GLN A 90 11.52 -12.54 8.94
C GLN A 90 10.29 -11.79 9.47
N PHE A 91 9.91 -12.04 10.73
CA PHE A 91 8.77 -11.35 11.34
C PHE A 91 8.98 -9.84 11.41
N LYS A 92 10.18 -9.36 11.80
CA LYS A 92 10.49 -7.92 11.83
C LYS A 92 10.36 -7.25 10.45
N VAL A 93 10.81 -7.91 9.38
CA VAL A 93 10.64 -7.40 8.01
C VAL A 93 9.16 -7.29 7.65
N LEU A 94 8.38 -8.33 7.97
CA LEU A 94 6.94 -8.33 7.70
C LEU A 94 6.20 -7.29 8.53
N GLU A 95 6.57 -7.10 9.79
CA GLU A 95 6.01 -6.07 10.68
C GLU A 95 6.29 -4.67 10.15
N PHE A 96 7.53 -4.41 9.74
CA PHE A 96 7.88 -3.15 9.08
C PHE A 96 7.03 -2.89 7.83
N LEU A 97 6.89 -3.87 6.93
CA LEU A 97 6.06 -3.71 5.73
C LEU A 97 4.56 -3.53 6.06
N ASN A 98 4.06 -4.25 7.08
CA ASN A 98 2.68 -4.08 7.56
C ASN A 98 2.44 -2.69 8.19
N SER A 99 3.47 -2.02 8.68
CA SER A 99 3.34 -0.65 9.22
C SER A 99 3.18 0.41 8.13
N LEU A 100 3.48 0.10 6.87
CA LEU A 100 3.33 1.02 5.74
C LEU A 100 1.88 1.00 5.24
N VAL A 101 0.99 1.73 5.91
CA VAL A 101 -0.43 1.84 5.57
C VAL A 101 -0.78 3.20 4.95
N ILE A 102 -1.81 3.27 4.10
CA ILE A 102 -2.26 4.54 3.49
C ILE A 102 -3.00 5.41 4.52
N PHE A 103 -3.81 4.76 5.36
CA PHE A 103 -4.51 5.40 6.47
C PHE A 103 -4.45 4.47 7.69
N PRO A 104 -4.00 4.97 8.86
CA PRO A 104 -4.23 4.29 10.11
C PRO A 104 -5.71 3.89 10.28
N PRO A 105 -6.02 2.78 10.97
CA PRO A 105 -7.40 2.42 11.31
C PRO A 105 -8.15 3.46 12.14
N ASP A 106 -7.46 4.49 12.65
CA ASP A 106 -8.02 5.66 13.35
C ASP A 106 -8.16 6.91 12.45
N ASP A 107 -7.64 6.86 11.21
CA ASP A 107 -7.73 7.93 10.19
C ASP A 107 -8.44 7.55 8.87
N THR A 108 -8.89 6.30 8.69
CA THR A 108 -9.77 5.92 7.57
C THR A 108 -11.01 6.82 7.50
N ALA A 109 -11.41 7.25 6.30
CA ALA A 109 -12.60 8.11 6.11
C ALA A 109 -13.89 7.65 6.85
N SER A 110 -14.01 6.35 7.14
CA SER A 110 -15.11 5.74 7.88
C SER A 110 -15.05 5.89 9.41
N ASN A 111 -13.90 6.24 10.00
CA ASN A 111 -13.71 6.40 11.44
C ASN A 111 -13.62 7.87 11.90
N LEU A 112 -13.48 8.82 10.97
CA LEU A 112 -13.43 10.26 11.25
C LEU A 112 -14.77 10.79 11.80
N ASP A 113 -15.81 9.96 11.69
CA ASP A 113 -17.08 10.07 12.38
C ASP A 113 -17.60 8.64 12.56
N PRO A 114 -17.30 7.94 13.67
CA PRO A 114 -17.63 6.52 13.83
C PRO A 114 -19.14 6.27 14.04
N GLY A 115 -19.95 7.33 14.01
CA GLY A 115 -21.36 7.30 14.34
C GLY A 115 -21.61 7.19 15.84
N ASN A 116 -22.84 7.48 16.25
CA ASN A 116 -23.27 7.36 17.64
C ASN A 116 -24.27 6.21 17.75
N ARG A 117 -23.82 5.07 18.29
CA ARG A 117 -24.69 3.89 18.53
C ARG A 117 -25.80 4.15 19.56
N GLN A 118 -25.71 5.23 20.32
CA GLN A 118 -26.72 5.67 21.28
C GLN A 118 -27.72 6.67 20.67
N ALA A 119 -27.56 7.05 19.40
CA ALA A 119 -28.49 7.96 18.73
C ALA A 119 -29.84 7.29 18.47
N ALA A 120 -30.93 8.05 18.66
CA ALA A 120 -32.26 7.59 18.33
C ALA A 120 -32.34 7.25 16.82
N GLY A 121 -32.79 6.04 16.51
CA GLY A 121 -32.92 5.57 15.12
C GLY A 121 -31.63 4.99 14.50
N PHE A 122 -30.60 4.68 15.28
CA PHE A 122 -29.45 3.92 14.79
C PHE A 122 -29.87 2.51 14.29
N PRO A 123 -29.37 2.02 13.13
CA PRO A 123 -28.35 2.63 12.26
C PRO A 123 -28.89 3.52 11.14
N GLN A 124 -30.21 3.75 11.03
CA GLN A 124 -30.78 4.59 9.97
C GLN A 124 -30.41 6.07 10.14
N PHE A 125 -30.19 6.51 11.38
CA PHE A 125 -29.69 7.84 11.77
C PHE A 125 -28.49 7.70 12.70
N GLY A 126 -27.52 8.63 12.65
CA GLY A 126 -26.32 8.57 13.49
C GLY A 126 -25.35 7.45 13.14
N HIS A 127 -25.50 6.79 11.99
CA HIS A 127 -24.41 6.03 11.39
C HIS A 127 -23.34 7.01 10.92
N GLY A 128 -22.08 6.72 11.22
CA GLY A 128 -20.95 7.56 10.85
C GLY A 128 -20.99 7.97 9.38
N SER A 129 -20.75 9.24 9.09
CA SER A 129 -20.69 9.75 7.72
C SER A 129 -19.24 10.10 7.36
N VAL A 130 -18.82 9.86 6.12
CA VAL A 130 -17.50 10.32 5.67
C VAL A 130 -17.47 11.85 5.71
N LYS A 131 -16.72 12.42 6.65
CA LYS A 131 -16.49 13.87 6.73
C LYS A 131 -15.53 14.34 5.65
N LEU A 132 -16.04 14.45 4.42
CA LEU A 132 -15.28 14.94 3.26
C LEU A 132 -14.62 16.30 3.53
N THR A 133 -15.24 17.17 4.32
CA THR A 133 -14.64 18.46 4.70
C THR A 133 -13.37 18.33 5.53
N ALA A 134 -13.29 17.35 6.44
CA ALA A 134 -12.07 17.10 7.21
C ALA A 134 -10.95 16.53 6.34
N LEU A 135 -11.30 15.74 5.31
CA LEU A 135 -10.35 15.18 4.34
C LEU A 135 -9.74 16.24 3.40
N PHE A 136 -10.41 17.38 3.18
CA PHE A 136 -9.99 18.39 2.19
C PHE A 136 -9.71 19.79 2.77
N ASN A 137 -9.86 20.01 4.08
CA ASN A 137 -9.62 21.30 4.76
C ASN A 137 -8.94 21.13 6.12
N ASN A 138 -7.88 20.32 6.21
CA ASN A 138 -7.09 20.24 7.44
C ASN A 138 -6.21 21.51 7.61
N PRO A 139 -6.37 22.28 8.71
CA PRO A 139 -5.60 23.52 8.92
C PRO A 139 -4.10 23.29 9.21
N SER A 140 -3.67 22.06 9.46
CA SER A 140 -2.24 21.72 9.60
C SER A 140 -1.57 21.31 8.29
N ASP A 141 -2.32 21.18 7.19
CA ASP A 141 -1.73 20.89 5.88
C ASP A 141 -0.96 22.13 5.40
N ILE A 142 0.28 21.92 4.96
CA ILE A 142 1.16 22.99 4.50
C ILE A 142 0.70 23.47 3.11
N GLU A 143 0.60 24.80 2.95
CA GLU A 143 0.20 25.50 1.71
C GLU A 143 1.16 25.32 0.53
#